data_AF-A0A3A5R8T4-F1
#
_entry.id   AF-A0A3A5R8T4-F1
#
_cell.length_a   1.000
_cell.length_b   1.000
_cell.length_c   1.000
_cell.angle_alpha   90.00
_cell.angle_beta   90.00
_cell.angle_gamma   90.00
#
_symmetry.space_group_name_H-M   'P 1'
#
loop_
_entity.id
_entity.type
_entity.pdbx_description
1 polymer ?
#
loop_
_entity_poly.entity_id
_entity_poly.type
_entity_poly.pdbx_seq_one_letter_code
_entity_poly.pdbx_strand_id
1 'polypeptide(L)'
;MRIHHSLVLAVLLSLGTTGTVFAETVPAAAAQTEPAATQTQQAVPSLPVIPSDENGEVLDPSLFKAVKTVSGETLSLGDGYAASQQDQNALYFQNGANITVTHSNISKLGHTTSIKGSRLNGQNALVLSHNSTALLEGCVLNSQADGAAAVFAAGPEASVKLHNTNVRTSGLWSPGLAVQKEGKAEANNVNIGTTGAYSAALSAGGGKSTVTVTQSTLSTTGVESPIIYSGGDIAVSEVRGGAGASSLVVVEGSNVAHLEYADFTGGGTEGILLYRQLSKVPDADHVTRFSAKHASLRHVGAGPMFFVTNTNARIYAEMTGFQYEGKELIRVGAGHWGKEGQNGAVLEFIGNNQPMSGDITVDDLSSVTMTLQNESHWYGTINEKKTAKSVKVGLDGKSTWSLSGDAHVNVLIDGDTTLKNITGNGYCIFYDSADPLNHWLEGKTFTLTGGGAVTPEPAVMTAK
;
A
#
# COMPACT_ATOMS: atom_id res chain seq x y z
N MET A 1 -41.42 23.21 -2.35
CA MET A 1 -40.97 24.02 -1.21
C MET A 1 -41.92 23.81 -0.04
N ARG A 2 -41.65 22.79 0.78
CA ARG A 2 -42.28 22.59 2.09
C ARG A 2 -41.23 21.98 3.01
N ILE A 3 -40.91 22.76 4.03
CA ILE A 3 -39.97 22.49 5.11
C ILE A 3 -40.73 21.65 6.14
N HIS A 4 -40.15 20.55 6.62
CA HIS A 4 -40.56 19.95 7.88
C HIS A 4 -39.35 19.77 8.80
N HIS A 5 -39.51 20.38 9.97
CA HIS A 5 -38.59 20.38 11.11
C HIS A 5 -38.56 19.02 11.82
N SER A 6 -37.41 18.80 12.44
CA SER A 6 -36.99 17.79 13.42
C SER A 6 -38.03 17.36 14.46
N LEU A 7 -37.90 16.11 14.92
CA LEU A 7 -38.07 15.80 16.34
C LEU A 7 -37.21 14.59 16.75
N VAL A 8 -36.29 14.84 17.69
CA VAL A 8 -35.53 13.86 18.47
C VAL A 8 -36.42 13.33 19.59
N LEU A 9 -36.42 12.02 19.84
CA LEU A 9 -36.89 11.47 21.11
C LEU A 9 -36.10 10.21 21.49
N ALA A 10 -35.31 10.32 22.56
CA ALA A 10 -34.70 9.22 23.28
C ALA A 10 -35.67 8.73 24.37
N VAL A 11 -35.84 7.41 24.51
CA VAL A 11 -36.46 6.80 25.69
C VAL A 11 -35.69 5.52 26.05
N LEU A 12 -34.98 5.60 27.17
CA LEU A 12 -34.56 4.46 28.00
C LEU A 12 -35.64 4.28 29.07
N LEU A 13 -36.15 3.06 29.26
CA LEU A 13 -36.53 2.55 30.58
C LEU A 13 -36.82 1.05 30.56
N SER A 14 -36.23 0.42 31.57
CA SER A 14 -36.26 -0.97 32.02
C SER A 14 -37.66 -1.55 32.25
N LEU A 15 -37.79 -2.87 32.06
CA LEU A 15 -38.72 -3.71 32.81
C LEU A 15 -38.17 -5.14 32.90
N GLY A 16 -37.86 -5.57 34.13
CA GLY A 16 -37.61 -6.97 34.45
C GLY A 16 -38.91 -7.75 34.45
N THR A 17 -38.87 -8.98 33.96
CA THR A 17 -39.87 -10.00 34.28
C THR A 17 -39.17 -11.35 34.48
N THR A 18 -39.57 -12.01 35.56
CA THR A 18 -39.17 -13.34 35.99
C THR A 18 -39.76 -14.40 35.06
N GLY A 19 -38.92 -15.27 34.51
CA GLY A 19 -39.33 -16.48 33.79
C GLY A 19 -38.49 -17.66 34.23
N THR A 20 -39.06 -18.53 35.04
CA THR A 20 -38.52 -19.85 35.40
C THR A 20 -38.65 -20.81 34.22
N VAL A 21 -37.55 -21.45 33.80
CA VAL A 21 -37.58 -22.65 32.94
C VAL A 21 -36.77 -23.74 33.64
N PHE A 22 -37.39 -24.92 33.78
CA PHE A 22 -36.78 -26.11 34.35
C PHE A 22 -35.84 -26.81 33.36
N ALA A 23 -34.63 -27.04 33.85
CA ALA A 23 -33.62 -28.08 33.60
C ALA A 23 -33.63 -28.95 32.33
N GLU A 24 -32.47 -28.98 31.67
CA GLU A 24 -31.84 -30.24 31.26
C GLU A 24 -30.36 -30.22 31.66
N THR A 25 -29.97 -31.13 32.54
CA THR A 25 -28.59 -31.35 32.98
C THR A 25 -27.87 -32.23 31.96
N VAL A 26 -26.87 -31.68 31.28
CA VAL A 26 -25.87 -32.46 30.53
C VAL A 26 -24.60 -32.56 31.40
N PRO A 27 -23.96 -33.75 31.54
CA PRO A 27 -22.91 -33.95 32.52
C PRO A 27 -21.62 -33.21 32.13
N ALA A 28 -20.93 -32.68 33.15
CA ALA A 28 -19.58 -32.15 33.01
C ALA A 28 -18.61 -33.28 32.63
N ALA A 29 -18.18 -33.31 31.38
CA ALA A 29 -17.03 -34.09 30.95
C ALA A 29 -15.76 -33.38 31.43
N ALA A 30 -14.92 -34.12 32.17
CA ALA A 30 -13.66 -33.65 32.72
C ALA A 30 -12.77 -33.05 31.63
N ALA A 31 -12.33 -31.80 31.84
CA ALA A 31 -11.25 -31.21 31.08
C ALA A 31 -9.96 -31.99 31.37
N GLN A 32 -9.58 -32.87 30.44
CA GLN A 32 -8.22 -33.37 30.37
C GLN A 32 -7.34 -32.20 29.91
N THR A 33 -6.49 -31.72 30.80
CA THR A 33 -5.34 -30.88 30.47
C THR A 33 -4.38 -31.70 29.62
N GLU A 34 -4.37 -31.47 28.31
CA GLU A 34 -3.21 -31.84 27.48
C GLU A 34 -2.04 -30.91 27.80
N PRO A 35 -0.81 -31.46 27.99
CA PRO A 35 0.37 -30.64 28.21
C PRO A 35 0.68 -29.82 26.96
N ALA A 36 1.02 -28.55 27.16
CA ALA A 36 1.44 -27.62 26.12
C ALA A 36 2.54 -28.26 25.25
N ALA A 37 2.20 -28.54 23.99
CA ALA A 37 3.17 -28.91 23.00
C ALA A 37 4.09 -27.71 22.76
N THR A 38 5.35 -27.85 23.17
CA THR A 38 6.44 -26.94 22.83
C THR A 38 6.51 -26.87 21.31
N GLN A 39 5.96 -25.79 20.72
CA GLN A 39 6.17 -25.50 19.31
C GLN A 39 7.64 -25.12 19.15
N THR A 40 8.46 -26.10 18.78
CA THR A 40 9.72 -25.80 18.09
C THR A 40 9.37 -24.94 16.89
N GLN A 41 9.89 -23.70 16.85
CA GLN A 41 9.85 -22.85 15.67
C GLN A 41 10.37 -23.65 14.47
N GLN A 42 9.46 -24.23 13.70
CA GLN A 42 9.78 -24.67 12.36
C GLN A 42 10.08 -23.41 11.57
N ALA A 43 11.32 -23.32 11.08
CA ALA A 43 11.73 -22.27 10.16
C ALA A 43 10.70 -22.21 9.02
N VAL A 44 10.07 -21.05 8.86
CA VAL A 44 9.31 -20.72 7.65
C VAL A 44 10.26 -21.02 6.48
N PRO A 45 9.86 -21.83 5.48
CA PRO A 45 10.70 -22.03 4.30
C PRO A 45 11.06 -20.65 3.77
N SER A 46 12.35 -20.38 3.58
CA SER A 46 12.80 -19.08 3.06
C SER A 46 12.15 -18.86 1.69
N LEU A 47 11.19 -17.95 1.66
CA LEU A 47 10.60 -17.42 0.45
C LEU A 47 11.74 -16.91 -0.44
N PRO A 48 11.79 -17.26 -1.73
CA PRO A 48 12.85 -16.77 -2.61
C PRO A 48 12.89 -15.23 -2.59
N VAL A 49 14.09 -14.67 -2.50
CA VAL A 49 14.29 -13.22 -2.58
C VAL A 49 13.67 -12.72 -3.89
N ILE A 50 12.90 -11.62 -3.85
CA ILE A 50 12.40 -10.94 -5.05
C ILE A 50 13.62 -10.65 -5.94
N PRO A 51 13.75 -11.27 -7.12
CA PRO A 51 14.90 -11.04 -7.99
C PRO A 51 15.00 -9.55 -8.33
N SER A 52 16.20 -8.98 -8.25
CA SER A 52 16.40 -7.59 -8.66
C SER A 52 16.21 -7.47 -10.18
N ASP A 53 15.50 -6.42 -10.57
CA ASP A 53 15.25 -6.10 -11.98
C ASP A 53 16.41 -5.30 -12.63
N GLU A 54 17.47 -4.99 -11.86
CA GLU A 54 18.62 -4.14 -12.25
C GLU A 54 19.38 -4.62 -13.50
N ASN A 55 19.18 -5.87 -13.94
CA ASN A 55 19.77 -6.42 -15.17
C ASN A 55 18.71 -7.12 -16.04
N GLY A 56 17.55 -6.48 -16.26
CA GLY A 56 16.36 -7.04 -16.89
C GLY A 56 16.62 -8.00 -18.07
N GLU A 57 15.90 -9.12 -18.08
CA GLU A 57 15.98 -10.09 -19.19
C GLU A 57 15.19 -9.50 -20.36
N VAL A 58 15.90 -9.19 -21.44
CA VAL A 58 15.28 -8.71 -22.67
C VAL A 58 15.02 -9.91 -23.55
N LEU A 59 13.76 -10.34 -23.64
CA LEU A 59 13.33 -11.35 -24.59
C LEU A 59 12.83 -10.68 -25.86
N ASP A 60 13.16 -11.28 -27.01
CA ASP A 60 12.62 -10.88 -28.31
C ASP A 60 11.12 -11.25 -28.38
N PRO A 61 10.20 -10.26 -28.44
CA PRO A 61 8.77 -10.51 -28.47
C PRO A 61 8.32 -11.30 -29.71
N SER A 62 9.10 -11.29 -30.80
CA SER A 62 8.80 -12.06 -32.01
C SER A 62 8.88 -13.59 -31.79
N LEU A 63 9.54 -14.02 -30.71
CA LEU A 63 9.68 -15.44 -30.35
C LEU A 63 8.55 -15.95 -29.45
N PHE A 64 7.65 -15.07 -29.00
CA PHE A 64 6.55 -15.48 -28.14
C PHE A 64 5.51 -16.31 -28.87
N LYS A 65 5.13 -17.42 -28.22
CA LYS A 65 4.12 -18.34 -28.72
C LYS A 65 2.77 -17.97 -28.11
N ALA A 66 1.70 -18.22 -28.85
CA ALA A 66 0.35 -18.14 -28.32
C ALA A 66 -0.57 -19.20 -28.94
N VAL A 67 -1.74 -19.44 -28.34
CA VAL A 67 -2.81 -20.20 -29.00
C VAL A 67 -3.37 -19.39 -30.17
N LYS A 68 -3.53 -18.08 -29.98
CA LYS A 68 -3.86 -17.14 -31.05
C LYS A 68 -2.96 -15.91 -31.00
N THR A 69 -2.25 -15.68 -32.09
CA THR A 69 -1.51 -14.43 -32.32
C THR A 69 -2.27 -13.55 -33.31
N VAL A 70 -2.34 -12.24 -33.05
CA VAL A 70 -2.84 -11.23 -33.99
C VAL A 70 -1.77 -10.14 -34.15
N SER A 71 -1.49 -9.75 -35.39
CA SER A 71 -0.39 -8.82 -35.72
C SER A 71 -0.87 -7.71 -36.66
N GLY A 72 -0.87 -6.46 -36.21
CA GLY A 72 -1.17 -5.28 -37.04
C GLY A 72 -2.60 -5.19 -37.59
N GLU A 73 -3.51 -6.03 -37.09
CA GLU A 73 -4.90 -6.09 -37.54
C GLU A 73 -5.87 -5.55 -36.49
N THR A 74 -7.04 -5.09 -36.94
CA THR A 74 -8.18 -4.79 -36.07
C THR A 74 -9.17 -5.94 -36.12
N LEU A 75 -9.44 -6.60 -34.98
CA LEU A 75 -10.33 -7.77 -34.93
C LEU A 75 -11.23 -7.76 -33.70
N SER A 76 -12.36 -8.44 -33.80
CA SER A 76 -13.19 -8.82 -32.65
C SER A 76 -13.16 -10.33 -32.45
N LEU A 77 -12.94 -10.77 -31.22
CA LEU A 77 -12.84 -12.18 -30.79
C LEU A 77 -13.96 -12.49 -29.79
N GLY A 78 -14.50 -13.71 -29.82
CA GLY A 78 -15.62 -14.13 -28.99
C GLY A 78 -15.62 -15.61 -28.58
N ASP A 79 -14.47 -16.28 -28.66
CA ASP A 79 -14.33 -17.73 -28.43
C ASP A 79 -13.63 -18.05 -27.09
N GLY A 80 -13.64 -19.33 -26.71
CA GLY A 80 -12.79 -19.83 -25.64
C GLY A 80 -11.35 -20.06 -26.09
N TYR A 81 -10.36 -19.66 -25.27
CA TYR A 81 -8.94 -19.88 -25.54
C TYR A 81 -8.28 -20.60 -24.36
N ALA A 82 -7.57 -21.71 -24.62
CA ALA A 82 -6.94 -22.50 -23.56
C ALA A 82 -5.48 -22.81 -23.91
N ALA A 83 -4.55 -22.30 -23.11
CA ALA A 83 -3.11 -22.52 -23.28
C ALA A 83 -2.58 -23.49 -22.22
N SER A 84 -2.18 -24.70 -22.65
CA SER A 84 -1.65 -25.75 -21.77
C SER A 84 -0.15 -25.97 -21.89
N GLN A 85 0.50 -25.40 -22.91
CA GLN A 85 1.93 -25.56 -23.15
C GLN A 85 2.76 -24.55 -22.35
N GLN A 86 4.00 -24.93 -22.04
CA GLN A 86 4.98 -24.05 -21.40
C GLN A 86 5.30 -22.83 -22.28
N ASP A 87 5.49 -21.67 -21.66
CA ASP A 87 5.86 -20.39 -22.29
C ASP A 87 4.93 -19.91 -23.42
N GLN A 88 3.76 -20.51 -23.55
CA GLN A 88 2.77 -20.18 -24.56
C GLN A 88 1.68 -19.30 -23.93
N ASN A 89 1.48 -18.10 -24.48
CA ASN A 89 0.35 -17.25 -24.11
C ASN A 89 -0.99 -17.84 -24.62
N ALA A 90 -2.14 -17.45 -24.06
CA ALA A 90 -3.41 -17.80 -24.72
C ALA A 90 -3.66 -16.88 -25.92
N LEU A 91 -3.62 -15.58 -25.70
CA LEU A 91 -3.74 -14.53 -26.72
C LEU A 91 -2.48 -13.67 -26.73
N TYR A 92 -1.97 -13.39 -27.93
CA TYR A 92 -0.85 -12.47 -28.12
C TYR A 92 -1.15 -11.46 -29.23
N PHE A 93 -1.15 -10.18 -28.89
CA PHE A 93 -1.40 -9.07 -29.81
C PHE A 93 -0.11 -8.28 -29.99
N GLN A 94 0.27 -8.04 -31.24
CA GLN A 94 1.54 -7.37 -31.57
C GLN A 94 1.45 -6.45 -32.79
N ASN A 95 2.50 -5.65 -32.98
CA ASN A 95 2.72 -4.81 -34.16
C ASN A 95 1.56 -3.86 -34.47
N GLY A 96 0.98 -3.20 -33.46
CA GLY A 96 -0.12 -2.24 -33.64
C GLY A 96 -1.48 -2.88 -33.87
N ALA A 97 -1.69 -4.12 -33.41
CA ALA A 97 -3.01 -4.74 -33.44
C ALA A 97 -4.01 -3.97 -32.56
N ASN A 98 -5.29 -3.98 -32.93
CA ASN A 98 -6.38 -3.36 -32.15
C ASN A 98 -7.54 -4.33 -31.96
N ILE A 99 -7.64 -4.92 -30.77
CA ILE A 99 -8.45 -6.11 -30.55
C ILE A 99 -9.57 -5.85 -29.56
N THR A 100 -10.77 -6.33 -29.87
CA THR A 100 -11.86 -6.41 -28.91
C THR A 100 -12.15 -7.88 -28.62
N VAL A 101 -12.05 -8.31 -27.38
CA VAL A 101 -12.39 -9.65 -26.92
C VAL A 101 -13.65 -9.55 -26.08
N THR A 102 -14.71 -10.24 -26.48
CA THR A 102 -16.01 -10.16 -25.80
C THR A 102 -16.44 -11.52 -25.28
N HIS A 103 -16.99 -11.57 -24.06
CA HIS A 103 -17.64 -12.75 -23.48
C HIS A 103 -16.84 -14.06 -23.58
N SER A 104 -15.52 -13.97 -23.57
CA SER A 104 -14.61 -15.08 -23.82
C SER A 104 -14.15 -15.73 -22.51
N ASN A 105 -13.99 -17.05 -22.52
CA ASN A 105 -13.35 -17.79 -21.43
C ASN A 105 -11.91 -18.12 -21.81
N ILE A 106 -10.95 -17.54 -21.10
CA ILE A 106 -9.53 -17.66 -21.39
C ILE A 106 -8.86 -18.37 -20.22
N SER A 107 -8.14 -19.46 -20.50
CA SER A 107 -7.51 -20.29 -19.47
C SER A 107 -6.05 -20.62 -19.74
N LYS A 108 -5.29 -20.79 -18.66
CA LYS A 108 -3.86 -21.13 -18.71
C LYS A 108 -3.49 -22.19 -17.67
N LEU A 109 -2.84 -23.26 -18.14
CA LEU A 109 -2.33 -24.36 -17.32
C LEU A 109 -0.83 -24.59 -17.49
N GLY A 110 -0.23 -24.21 -18.62
CA GLY A 110 1.20 -24.41 -18.84
C GLY A 110 2.07 -23.42 -18.05
N HIS A 111 3.04 -23.90 -17.29
CA HIS A 111 3.95 -23.05 -16.50
C HIS A 111 5.00 -22.36 -17.37
N THR A 112 5.53 -21.23 -16.92
CA THR A 112 6.71 -20.65 -17.57
C THR A 112 7.97 -21.43 -17.22
N THR A 113 8.96 -21.41 -18.12
CA THR A 113 10.34 -21.82 -17.83
C THR A 113 11.21 -20.63 -17.38
N SER A 114 10.76 -19.39 -17.56
CA SER A 114 11.44 -18.17 -17.11
C SER A 114 10.48 -17.20 -16.39
N ILE A 115 10.56 -17.17 -15.07
CA ILE A 115 9.80 -16.22 -14.23
C ILE A 115 10.15 -14.78 -14.59
N LYS A 116 11.43 -14.50 -14.84
CA LYS A 116 11.90 -13.16 -15.21
C LYS A 116 11.44 -12.77 -16.62
N GLY A 117 11.48 -13.71 -17.56
CA GLY A 117 10.89 -13.56 -18.90
C GLY A 117 9.42 -13.19 -18.85
N SER A 118 8.65 -13.91 -18.04
CA SER A 118 7.23 -13.66 -17.82
C SER A 118 6.96 -12.30 -17.15
N ARG A 119 7.65 -11.99 -16.05
CA ARG A 119 7.47 -10.74 -15.29
C ARG A 119 7.81 -9.48 -16.08
N LEU A 120 8.86 -9.52 -16.89
CA LEU A 120 9.40 -8.33 -17.56
C LEU A 120 8.92 -8.18 -19.00
N ASN A 121 8.46 -9.26 -19.64
CA ASN A 121 8.12 -9.25 -21.06
C ASN A 121 6.73 -9.81 -21.37
N GLY A 122 6.05 -10.42 -20.40
CA GLY A 122 4.69 -10.95 -20.56
C GLY A 122 4.62 -12.31 -21.22
N GLN A 123 5.74 -13.03 -21.33
CA GLN A 123 5.73 -14.45 -21.69
C GLN A 123 4.78 -15.23 -20.76
N ASN A 124 4.13 -16.27 -21.28
CA ASN A 124 3.25 -17.16 -20.53
C ASN A 124 1.96 -16.55 -19.96
N ALA A 125 1.60 -15.31 -20.32
CA ALA A 125 0.35 -14.67 -19.91
C ALA A 125 -0.90 -15.30 -20.54
N LEU A 126 -2.09 -15.04 -19.98
CA LEU A 126 -3.34 -15.34 -20.68
C LEU A 126 -3.49 -14.41 -21.87
N VAL A 127 -3.45 -13.10 -21.61
CA VAL A 127 -3.50 -12.08 -22.67
C VAL A 127 -2.26 -11.21 -22.59
N LEU A 128 -1.42 -11.27 -23.63
CA LEU A 128 -0.31 -10.36 -23.83
C LEU A 128 -0.66 -9.36 -24.94
N SER A 129 -0.66 -8.07 -24.61
CA SER A 129 -0.66 -6.99 -25.61
C SER A 129 0.70 -6.31 -25.65
N HIS A 130 1.41 -6.46 -26.75
CA HIS A 130 2.74 -5.88 -26.96
C HIS A 130 2.68 -4.81 -28.06
N ASN A 131 2.96 -3.55 -27.72
CA ASN A 131 2.81 -2.40 -28.63
C ASN A 131 1.50 -2.45 -29.47
N SER A 132 0.38 -2.78 -28.80
CA SER A 132 -0.93 -3.03 -29.40
C SER A 132 -2.04 -2.66 -28.41
N THR A 133 -3.25 -2.47 -28.91
CA THR A 133 -4.42 -2.15 -28.08
C THR A 133 -5.38 -3.32 -27.95
N ALA A 134 -5.95 -3.51 -26.76
CA ALA A 134 -6.98 -4.52 -26.53
C ALA A 134 -8.07 -4.03 -25.59
N LEU A 135 -9.32 -4.39 -25.86
CA LEU A 135 -10.47 -4.26 -24.97
C LEU A 135 -10.98 -5.66 -24.61
N LEU A 136 -11.06 -5.98 -23.33
CA LEU A 136 -11.66 -7.21 -22.81
C LEU A 136 -12.99 -6.83 -22.14
N GLU A 137 -14.10 -7.24 -22.76
CA GLU A 137 -15.46 -6.94 -22.31
C GLU A 137 -16.15 -8.23 -21.86
N GLY A 138 -16.62 -8.27 -20.62
CA GLY A 138 -17.42 -9.41 -20.13
C GLY A 138 -16.66 -10.74 -20.10
N CYS A 139 -15.33 -10.73 -20.01
CA CYS A 139 -14.51 -11.94 -20.12
C CYS A 139 -14.32 -12.65 -18.78
N VAL A 140 -13.95 -13.93 -18.83
CA VAL A 140 -13.55 -14.73 -17.66
C VAL A 140 -12.15 -15.30 -17.90
N LEU A 141 -11.20 -14.93 -17.06
CA LEU A 141 -9.78 -15.27 -17.19
C LEU A 141 -9.35 -16.13 -16.00
N ASN A 142 -8.85 -17.35 -16.26
CA ASN A 142 -8.44 -18.29 -15.22
C ASN A 142 -7.04 -18.85 -15.46
N SER A 143 -6.12 -18.63 -14.53
CA SER A 143 -4.76 -19.17 -14.57
C SER A 143 -4.46 -20.05 -13.37
N GLN A 144 -3.89 -21.23 -13.61
CA GLN A 144 -3.26 -22.06 -12.56
C GLN A 144 -1.75 -22.20 -12.75
N ALA A 145 -1.20 -21.56 -13.79
CA ALA A 145 0.20 -21.66 -14.16
C ALA A 145 1.07 -20.64 -13.43
N ASP A 146 2.32 -21.02 -13.14
CA ASP A 146 3.32 -20.07 -12.62
C ASP A 146 3.80 -19.11 -13.72
N GLY A 147 4.12 -17.88 -13.31
CA GLY A 147 4.52 -16.80 -14.20
C GLY A 147 3.43 -16.37 -15.18
N ALA A 148 2.17 -16.72 -14.95
CA ALA A 148 1.09 -16.45 -15.90
C ALA A 148 0.24 -15.28 -15.43
N ALA A 149 0.66 -14.06 -15.77
CA ALA A 149 -0.18 -12.89 -15.63
C ALA A 149 -1.50 -13.09 -16.40
N ALA A 150 -2.64 -12.71 -15.83
CA ALA A 150 -3.90 -12.83 -16.56
C ALA A 150 -4.00 -11.81 -17.71
N VAL A 151 -3.63 -10.56 -17.46
CA VAL A 151 -3.46 -9.58 -18.52
C VAL A 151 -2.11 -8.89 -18.37
N PHE A 152 -1.38 -8.81 -19.46
CA PHE A 152 -0.07 -8.17 -19.53
C PHE A 152 -0.01 -7.18 -20.68
N ALA A 153 0.34 -5.93 -20.40
CA ALA A 153 0.61 -4.90 -21.41
C ALA A 153 2.10 -4.52 -21.41
N ALA A 154 2.73 -4.50 -22.59
CA ALA A 154 4.16 -4.27 -22.72
C ALA A 154 4.51 -3.36 -23.91
N GLY A 155 5.23 -2.27 -23.65
CA GLY A 155 5.71 -1.35 -24.68
C GLY A 155 4.91 -0.05 -24.76
N PRO A 156 5.50 1.03 -25.30
CA PRO A 156 4.94 2.39 -25.26
C PRO A 156 3.57 2.52 -25.96
N GLU A 157 3.31 1.70 -26.98
CA GLU A 157 2.02 1.69 -27.70
C GLU A 157 1.04 0.65 -27.13
N ALA A 158 1.41 -0.07 -26.07
CA ALA A 158 0.53 -1.07 -25.47
C ALA A 158 -0.53 -0.41 -24.60
N SER A 159 -1.81 -0.67 -24.88
CA SER A 159 -2.93 -0.24 -24.06
C SER A 159 -3.97 -1.34 -23.92
N VAL A 160 -4.26 -1.79 -22.70
CA VAL A 160 -5.29 -2.78 -22.46
C VAL A 160 -6.41 -2.21 -21.59
N LYS A 161 -7.65 -2.40 -22.01
CA LYS A 161 -8.85 -2.01 -21.29
C LYS A 161 -9.61 -3.26 -20.84
N LEU A 162 -10.05 -3.29 -19.59
CA LEU A 162 -10.91 -4.35 -19.05
C LEU A 162 -12.22 -3.72 -18.59
N HIS A 163 -13.33 -4.34 -18.97
CA HIS A 163 -14.64 -3.94 -18.50
C HIS A 163 -15.50 -5.18 -18.22
N ASN A 164 -16.26 -5.17 -17.12
CA ASN A 164 -17.12 -6.29 -16.70
C ASN A 164 -16.42 -7.66 -16.66
N THR A 165 -15.12 -7.68 -16.35
CA THR A 165 -14.27 -8.88 -16.53
C THR A 165 -13.89 -9.50 -15.19
N ASN A 166 -13.91 -10.83 -15.12
CA ASN A 166 -13.49 -11.60 -13.94
C ASN A 166 -12.12 -12.25 -14.19
N VAL A 167 -11.21 -12.10 -13.24
CA VAL A 167 -9.83 -12.58 -13.33
C VAL A 167 -9.50 -13.41 -12.10
N ARG A 168 -8.99 -14.62 -12.31
CA ARG A 168 -8.47 -15.51 -11.27
C ARG A 168 -7.11 -16.07 -11.65
N THR A 169 -6.12 -15.91 -10.77
CA THR A 169 -4.80 -16.54 -10.92
C THR A 169 -4.39 -17.25 -9.64
N SER A 170 -3.71 -18.40 -9.76
CA SER A 170 -3.24 -19.16 -8.60
C SER A 170 -1.79 -19.62 -8.63
N GLY A 171 -1.11 -19.53 -9.77
CA GLY A 171 0.33 -19.84 -9.83
C GLY A 171 1.18 -18.77 -9.15
N LEU A 172 2.42 -19.11 -8.83
CA LEU A 172 3.44 -18.19 -8.33
C LEU A 172 3.73 -17.12 -9.38
N TRP A 173 4.06 -15.89 -8.96
CA TRP A 173 4.43 -14.80 -9.88
C TRP A 173 3.41 -14.52 -10.98
N SER A 174 2.11 -14.65 -10.67
CA SER A 174 1.01 -14.61 -11.64
C SER A 174 0.04 -13.48 -11.30
N PRO A 175 0.43 -12.21 -11.53
CA PRO A 175 -0.41 -11.06 -11.20
C PRO A 175 -1.71 -11.06 -12.02
N GLY A 176 -2.72 -10.37 -11.51
CA GLY A 176 -4.00 -10.21 -12.21
C GLY A 176 -3.86 -9.34 -13.45
N LEU A 177 -3.52 -8.07 -13.24
CA LEU A 177 -3.26 -7.09 -14.29
C LEU A 177 -1.84 -6.54 -14.13
N ALA A 178 -0.99 -6.77 -15.13
CA ALA A 178 0.40 -6.37 -15.13
C ALA A 178 0.73 -5.46 -16.31
N VAL A 179 1.55 -4.44 -16.07
CA VAL A 179 2.02 -3.51 -17.09
C VAL A 179 3.52 -3.29 -16.96
N GLN A 180 4.23 -3.35 -18.08
CA GLN A 180 5.68 -3.13 -18.15
C GLN A 180 6.05 -2.24 -19.35
N LYS A 181 7.25 -1.67 -19.30
CA LYS A 181 7.90 -0.98 -20.44
C LYS A 181 7.03 0.12 -21.05
N GLU A 182 6.57 1.06 -20.23
CA GLU A 182 5.73 2.20 -20.64
C GLU A 182 4.32 1.83 -21.15
N GLY A 183 3.89 0.59 -20.96
CA GLY A 183 2.53 0.16 -21.30
C GLY A 183 1.48 0.86 -20.43
N LYS A 184 0.21 0.67 -20.81
CA LYS A 184 -0.93 1.24 -20.10
C LYS A 184 -2.04 0.22 -19.91
N ALA A 185 -2.71 0.28 -18.77
CA ALA A 185 -3.95 -0.45 -18.57
C ALA A 185 -5.03 0.39 -17.89
N GLU A 186 -6.27 0.19 -18.31
CA GLU A 186 -7.47 0.75 -17.69
C GLU A 186 -8.42 -0.40 -17.35
N ALA A 187 -8.99 -0.43 -16.15
CA ALA A 187 -9.99 -1.42 -15.79
C ALA A 187 -11.18 -0.77 -15.08
N ASN A 188 -12.39 -1.13 -15.45
CA ASN A 188 -13.62 -0.65 -14.82
C ASN A 188 -14.57 -1.82 -14.55
N ASN A 189 -15.21 -1.83 -13.38
CA ASN A 189 -16.13 -2.89 -12.97
C ASN A 189 -15.55 -4.31 -13.15
N VAL A 190 -14.32 -4.51 -12.65
CA VAL A 190 -13.64 -5.81 -12.71
C VAL A 190 -13.57 -6.48 -11.34
N ASN A 191 -13.44 -7.80 -11.35
CA ASN A 191 -13.17 -8.60 -10.16
C ASN A 191 -11.86 -9.38 -10.37
N ILE A 192 -10.79 -8.98 -9.68
CA ILE A 192 -9.46 -9.59 -9.80
C ILE A 192 -9.11 -10.31 -8.50
N GLY A 193 -8.89 -11.62 -8.59
CA GLY A 193 -8.46 -12.46 -7.47
C GLY A 193 -7.16 -13.20 -7.77
N THR A 194 -6.16 -13.07 -6.90
CA THR A 194 -4.90 -13.82 -7.00
C THR A 194 -4.64 -14.62 -5.72
N THR A 195 -4.08 -15.82 -5.87
CA THR A 195 -3.83 -16.73 -4.72
C THR A 195 -2.40 -17.23 -4.63
N GLY A 196 -1.61 -17.10 -5.70
CA GLY A 196 -0.19 -17.42 -5.68
C GLY A 196 0.63 -16.40 -4.90
N ALA A 197 1.80 -16.81 -4.42
CA ALA A 197 2.79 -15.89 -3.84
C ALA A 197 3.35 -14.95 -4.92
N TYR A 198 3.78 -13.76 -4.50
CA TYR A 198 4.34 -12.72 -5.38
C TYR A 198 3.45 -12.32 -6.57
N SER A 199 2.15 -12.35 -6.35
CA SER A 199 1.13 -12.22 -7.39
C SER A 199 0.17 -11.11 -7.00
N ALA A 200 0.59 -9.86 -7.19
CA ALA A 200 -0.26 -8.72 -6.90
C ALA A 200 -1.53 -8.72 -7.78
N ALA A 201 -2.63 -8.14 -7.29
CA ALA A 201 -3.81 -7.96 -8.12
C ALA A 201 -3.50 -6.99 -9.28
N LEU A 202 -2.86 -5.86 -8.95
CA LEU A 202 -2.36 -4.87 -9.89
C LEU A 202 -0.84 -4.73 -9.76
N SER A 203 -0.15 -4.77 -10.88
CA SER A 203 1.29 -4.56 -10.95
C SER A 203 1.65 -3.63 -12.10
N ALA A 204 2.48 -2.63 -11.83
CA ALA A 204 3.08 -1.79 -12.85
C ALA A 204 4.60 -1.77 -12.62
N GLY A 205 5.37 -1.73 -13.69
CA GLY A 205 6.83 -1.69 -13.65
C GLY A 205 7.42 -1.06 -14.91
N GLY A 206 8.69 -0.68 -14.87
CA GLY A 206 9.47 -0.31 -16.05
C GLY A 206 9.02 0.98 -16.75
N GLY A 207 9.71 2.08 -16.48
CA GLY A 207 9.46 3.37 -17.13
C GLY A 207 8.15 4.02 -16.67
N LYS A 208 7.47 4.73 -17.58
CA LYS A 208 6.22 5.46 -17.33
C LYS A 208 4.97 4.58 -17.44
N SER A 209 5.05 3.32 -17.02
CA SER A 209 3.91 2.40 -17.07
C SER A 209 2.78 2.90 -16.18
N THR A 210 1.53 2.83 -16.65
CA THR A 210 0.36 3.33 -15.91
C THR A 210 -0.75 2.28 -15.80
N VAL A 211 -1.37 2.17 -14.63
CA VAL A 211 -2.59 1.39 -14.41
C VAL A 211 -3.65 2.26 -13.76
N THR A 212 -4.85 2.33 -14.35
CA THR A 212 -6.01 3.01 -13.76
C THR A 212 -7.13 2.02 -13.54
N VAL A 213 -7.65 1.89 -12.31
CA VAL A 213 -8.76 0.97 -12.01
C VAL A 213 -9.90 1.68 -11.29
N THR A 214 -11.13 1.48 -11.74
CA THR A 214 -12.31 2.10 -11.13
C THR A 214 -13.41 1.10 -10.82
N GLN A 215 -14.20 1.35 -9.78
CA GLN A 215 -15.45 0.62 -9.49
C GLN A 215 -15.28 -0.90 -9.40
N SER A 216 -14.18 -1.36 -8.79
CA SER A 216 -13.73 -2.75 -8.91
C SER A 216 -13.51 -3.42 -7.56
N THR A 217 -13.40 -4.75 -7.57
CA THR A 217 -13.03 -5.56 -6.39
C THR A 217 -11.74 -6.30 -6.64
N LEU A 218 -10.79 -6.18 -5.72
CA LEU A 218 -9.46 -6.80 -5.81
C LEU A 218 -9.20 -7.69 -4.60
N SER A 219 -8.67 -8.88 -4.78
CA SER A 219 -8.32 -9.77 -3.68
C SER A 219 -7.03 -10.51 -3.95
N THR A 220 -6.16 -10.56 -2.94
CA THR A 220 -4.95 -11.37 -2.95
C THR A 220 -4.87 -12.18 -1.66
N THR A 221 -4.34 -13.40 -1.73
CA THR A 221 -4.19 -14.27 -0.53
C THR A 221 -2.81 -14.88 -0.39
N GLY A 222 -1.98 -14.83 -1.44
CA GLY A 222 -0.58 -15.24 -1.36
C GLY A 222 0.24 -14.28 -0.51
N VAL A 223 1.34 -14.80 0.03
CA VAL A 223 2.39 -13.98 0.67
C VAL A 223 3.09 -13.11 -0.37
N GLU A 224 3.56 -11.93 0.03
CA GLU A 224 4.23 -10.97 -0.86
C GLU A 224 3.38 -10.59 -2.09
N SER A 225 2.06 -10.71 -1.98
CA SER A 225 1.08 -10.41 -3.03
C SER A 225 0.22 -9.22 -2.59
N PRO A 226 0.71 -7.97 -2.66
CA PRO A 226 -0.11 -6.83 -2.28
C PRO A 226 -1.30 -6.64 -3.24
N ILE A 227 -2.28 -5.83 -2.83
CA ILE A 227 -3.35 -5.45 -3.77
C ILE A 227 -2.74 -4.66 -4.93
N ILE A 228 -1.85 -3.72 -4.59
CA ILE A 228 -1.14 -2.85 -5.53
C ILE A 228 0.37 -3.04 -5.34
N TYR A 229 1.07 -3.40 -6.42
CA TYR A 229 2.52 -3.29 -6.55
C TYR A 229 2.87 -2.20 -7.57
N SER A 230 3.28 -1.04 -7.08
CA SER A 230 3.60 0.16 -7.87
C SER A 230 5.11 0.28 -8.09
N GLY A 231 5.61 -0.43 -9.11
CA GLY A 231 6.88 -0.15 -9.79
C GLY A 231 6.72 0.75 -11.02
N GLY A 232 5.50 1.23 -11.26
CA GLY A 232 5.04 2.26 -12.18
C GLY A 232 3.83 2.96 -11.55
N ASP A 233 3.20 3.91 -12.26
CA ASP A 233 2.12 4.71 -11.68
C ASP A 233 0.79 3.94 -11.66
N ILE A 234 0.17 3.84 -10.48
CA ILE A 234 -1.12 3.14 -10.30
C ILE A 234 -2.11 4.08 -9.62
N ALA A 235 -3.26 4.30 -10.26
CA ALA A 235 -4.38 5.06 -9.72
C ALA A 235 -5.62 4.16 -9.57
N VAL A 236 -6.28 4.22 -8.42
CA VAL A 236 -7.54 3.51 -8.19
C VAL A 236 -8.61 4.44 -7.64
N SER A 237 -9.85 4.28 -8.09
CA SER A 237 -11.00 5.07 -7.61
C SER A 237 -12.25 4.21 -7.40
N GLU A 238 -12.93 4.33 -6.25
CA GLU A 238 -14.10 3.52 -5.91
C GLU A 238 -13.79 2.01 -5.93
N VAL A 239 -12.63 1.61 -5.39
CA VAL A 239 -12.17 0.21 -5.41
C VAL A 239 -12.15 -0.37 -4.01
N ARG A 240 -12.69 -1.57 -3.86
CA ARG A 240 -12.58 -2.36 -2.63
C ARG A 240 -11.53 -3.46 -2.80
N GLY A 241 -10.77 -3.77 -1.76
CA GLY A 241 -9.89 -4.92 -1.82
C GLY A 241 -9.34 -5.45 -0.52
N GLY A 242 -8.76 -6.65 -0.60
CA GLY A 242 -8.19 -7.36 0.55
C GLY A 242 -6.95 -8.16 0.19
N ALA A 243 -5.84 -7.91 0.89
CA ALA A 243 -4.63 -8.74 0.87
C ALA A 243 -4.55 -9.59 2.14
N GLY A 244 -4.81 -10.89 2.03
CA GLY A 244 -4.91 -11.78 3.20
C GLY A 244 -3.60 -11.98 3.97
N ALA A 245 -2.46 -11.95 3.27
CA ALA A 245 -1.14 -12.27 3.85
C ALA A 245 -0.03 -11.32 3.36
N SER A 246 -0.40 -10.10 2.95
CA SER A 246 0.53 -9.11 2.39
C SER A 246 0.08 -7.68 2.70
N SER A 247 0.97 -6.72 2.45
CA SER A 247 0.71 -5.28 2.52
C SER A 247 -0.44 -4.90 1.56
N LEU A 248 -1.18 -3.85 1.90
CA LEU A 248 -2.25 -3.30 1.05
C LEU A 248 -1.65 -2.78 -0.25
N VAL A 249 -0.61 -1.96 -0.12
CA VAL A 249 0.05 -1.24 -1.21
C VAL A 249 1.55 -1.30 -0.99
N VAL A 250 2.28 -1.58 -2.06
CA VAL A 250 3.73 -1.46 -2.12
C VAL A 250 4.05 -0.46 -3.22
N VAL A 251 4.87 0.55 -2.91
CA VAL A 251 5.39 1.52 -3.88
C VAL A 251 6.91 1.41 -3.89
N GLU A 252 7.46 1.04 -5.03
CA GLU A 252 8.89 0.85 -5.22
C GLU A 252 9.45 2.00 -6.05
N GLY A 253 10.64 2.50 -5.72
CA GLY A 253 11.38 3.42 -6.59
C GLY A 253 10.74 4.81 -6.67
N SER A 254 10.75 5.44 -7.85
CA SER A 254 10.27 6.83 -8.03
C SER A 254 8.82 6.90 -8.50
N ASN A 255 8.00 5.90 -8.14
CA ASN A 255 6.66 5.70 -8.70
C ASN A 255 5.56 6.22 -7.78
N VAL A 256 4.32 6.23 -8.29
CA VAL A 256 3.15 6.77 -7.61
C VAL A 256 2.05 5.74 -7.44
N ALA A 257 1.53 5.60 -6.21
CA ALA A 257 0.22 5.01 -5.96
C ALA A 257 -0.78 6.09 -5.51
N HIS A 258 -1.92 6.18 -6.19
CA HIS A 258 -3.00 7.13 -5.90
C HIS A 258 -4.31 6.38 -5.64
N LEU A 259 -4.88 6.58 -4.45
CA LEU A 259 -6.13 5.96 -4.03
C LEU A 259 -7.18 7.04 -3.76
N GLU A 260 -8.34 6.91 -4.38
CA GLU A 260 -9.51 7.75 -4.12
C GLU A 260 -10.72 6.88 -3.81
N TYR A 261 -11.47 7.15 -2.74
CA TYR A 261 -12.62 6.31 -2.35
C TYR A 261 -12.32 4.80 -2.28
N ALA A 262 -11.09 4.44 -1.88
CA ALA A 262 -10.67 3.05 -1.77
C ALA A 262 -11.02 2.48 -0.39
N ASP A 263 -11.44 1.21 -0.33
CA ASP A 263 -11.67 0.46 0.92
C ASP A 263 -10.82 -0.82 0.94
N PHE A 264 -9.63 -0.73 1.52
CA PHE A 264 -8.62 -1.79 1.46
C PHE A 264 -8.32 -2.37 2.84
N THR A 265 -8.12 -3.68 2.90
CA THR A 265 -7.60 -4.38 4.09
C THR A 265 -6.34 -5.18 3.75
N GLY A 266 -5.33 -5.20 4.62
CA GLY A 266 -4.08 -5.95 4.40
C GLY A 266 -3.54 -6.61 5.66
N GLY A 267 -3.03 -7.84 5.53
CA GLY A 267 -2.53 -8.69 6.61
C GLY A 267 -1.02 -8.95 6.61
N GLY A 268 -0.22 -8.09 5.96
CA GLY A 268 1.24 -8.23 5.87
C GLY A 268 2.00 -7.89 7.16
N THR A 269 3.31 -7.71 7.04
CA THR A 269 4.16 -7.17 8.12
C THR A 269 3.98 -5.67 8.33
N GLU A 270 3.52 -4.96 7.30
CA GLU A 270 3.13 -3.56 7.35
C GLU A 270 1.88 -3.35 6.49
N GLY A 271 1.19 -2.23 6.72
CA GLY A 271 0.05 -1.84 5.89
C GLY A 271 0.50 -1.42 4.49
N ILE A 272 1.39 -0.44 4.42
CA ILE A 272 1.85 0.18 3.19
C ILE A 272 3.37 0.31 3.25
N LEU A 273 4.05 -0.18 2.21
CA LEU A 273 5.50 -0.12 2.08
C LEU A 273 5.90 0.88 0.99
N LEU A 274 6.75 1.85 1.34
CA LEU A 274 7.42 2.74 0.39
C LEU A 274 8.90 2.48 0.47
N TYR A 275 9.48 1.95 -0.61
CA TYR A 275 10.86 1.52 -0.56
C TYR A 275 11.59 1.61 -1.90
N ARG A 276 12.90 1.34 -1.85
CA ARG A 276 13.69 1.12 -3.06
C ARG A 276 14.77 0.08 -2.81
N GLN A 277 15.05 -0.74 -3.81
CA GLN A 277 16.19 -1.65 -3.81
C GLN A 277 17.41 -0.95 -4.42
N LEU A 278 18.21 -0.29 -3.60
CA LEU A 278 19.49 0.32 -3.99
C LEU A 278 20.50 0.19 -2.84
N SER A 279 21.79 0.31 -3.14
CA SER A 279 22.84 0.26 -2.11
C SER A 279 22.74 1.39 -1.09
N LYS A 280 22.12 2.53 -1.44
CA LYS A 280 21.88 3.68 -0.56
C LYS A 280 20.62 4.43 -1.00
N VAL A 281 20.13 5.31 -0.12
CA VAL A 281 19.06 6.27 -0.45
C VAL A 281 19.45 7.07 -1.70
N PRO A 282 18.56 7.17 -2.71
CA PRO A 282 18.85 7.93 -3.93
C PRO A 282 18.83 9.44 -3.67
N ASP A 283 19.29 10.21 -4.65
CA ASP A 283 19.25 11.68 -4.59
C ASP A 283 17.81 12.21 -4.57
N ALA A 284 17.61 13.43 -4.07
CA ALA A 284 16.30 14.02 -3.75
C ALA A 284 15.30 14.08 -4.92
N ASP A 285 15.76 14.03 -6.18
CA ASP A 285 14.90 14.02 -7.37
C ASP A 285 14.12 12.70 -7.54
N HIS A 286 14.51 11.65 -6.83
CA HIS A 286 13.88 10.33 -6.87
C HIS A 286 12.99 10.14 -5.65
N VAL A 287 11.69 10.41 -5.82
CA VAL A 287 10.72 10.36 -4.73
C VAL A 287 9.67 9.28 -4.97
N THR A 288 9.53 8.35 -4.03
CA THR A 288 8.42 7.39 -3.93
C THR A 288 7.17 8.10 -3.42
N ARG A 289 6.03 7.95 -4.09
CA ARG A 289 4.82 8.72 -3.74
C ARG A 289 3.63 7.82 -3.46
N PHE A 290 2.99 8.07 -2.33
CA PHE A 290 1.70 7.51 -2.01
C PHE A 290 0.72 8.65 -1.73
N SER A 291 -0.51 8.53 -2.23
CA SER A 291 -1.57 9.46 -1.92
C SER A 291 -2.91 8.76 -1.74
N ALA A 292 -3.64 9.15 -0.71
CA ALA A 292 -4.97 8.64 -0.41
C ALA A 292 -5.95 9.79 -0.14
N LYS A 293 -7.14 9.72 -0.74
CA LYS A 293 -8.23 10.68 -0.57
C LYS A 293 -9.54 9.96 -0.31
N HIS A 294 -10.26 10.36 0.73
CA HIS A 294 -11.58 9.78 1.06
C HIS A 294 -11.58 8.24 1.15
N ALA A 295 -10.45 7.66 1.57
CA ALA A 295 -10.25 6.22 1.60
C ALA A 295 -10.41 5.64 3.02
N SER A 296 -10.61 4.33 3.11
CA SER A 296 -10.61 3.53 4.34
C SER A 296 -9.56 2.44 4.19
N LEU A 297 -8.45 2.55 4.91
CA LEU A 297 -7.31 1.64 4.79
C LEU A 297 -7.07 0.96 6.13
N ARG A 298 -7.20 -0.37 6.13
CA ARG A 298 -7.07 -1.20 7.33
C ARG A 298 -5.90 -2.18 7.25
N HIS A 299 -4.97 -2.07 8.17
CA HIS A 299 -3.96 -3.08 8.40
C HIS A 299 -4.35 -3.98 9.58
N VAL A 300 -4.39 -5.30 9.40
CA VAL A 300 -4.70 -6.25 10.49
C VAL A 300 -3.45 -6.98 10.99
N GLY A 301 -2.27 -6.61 10.48
CA GLY A 301 -1.00 -7.10 11.00
C GLY A 301 -0.53 -6.31 12.22
N ALA A 302 0.48 -6.84 12.90
CA ALA A 302 1.03 -6.26 14.12
C ALA A 302 2.02 -5.10 13.89
N GLY A 303 2.43 -4.87 12.64
CA GLY A 303 3.39 -3.83 12.29
C GLY A 303 2.76 -2.46 12.03
N PRO A 304 3.55 -1.52 11.50
CA PRO A 304 3.09 -0.16 11.28
C PRO A 304 2.09 -0.07 10.13
N MET A 305 1.27 0.98 10.13
CA MET A 305 0.44 1.28 8.97
C MET A 305 1.31 1.66 7.75
N PHE A 306 2.35 2.47 7.95
CA PHE A 306 3.32 2.82 6.93
C PHE A 306 4.74 2.40 7.34
N PHE A 307 5.46 1.74 6.44
CA PHE A 307 6.90 1.57 6.55
C PHE A 307 7.59 2.25 5.36
N VAL A 308 8.50 3.17 5.66
CA VAL A 308 9.28 3.92 4.67
C VAL A 308 10.75 3.62 4.88
N THR A 309 11.42 3.11 3.84
CA THR A 309 12.80 2.64 3.96
C THR A 309 13.60 2.77 2.66
N ASN A 310 14.89 3.09 2.78
CA ASN A 310 15.83 3.21 1.67
C ASN A 310 15.37 4.11 0.50
N THR A 311 14.59 5.17 0.79
CA THR A 311 14.04 6.04 -0.25
C THR A 311 13.77 7.46 0.26
N ASN A 312 13.69 8.42 -0.66
CA ASN A 312 12.98 9.68 -0.41
C ASN A 312 11.51 9.42 -0.72
N ALA A 313 10.60 9.74 0.20
CA ALA A 313 9.19 9.46 0.07
C ALA A 313 8.33 10.69 0.32
N ARG A 314 7.18 10.74 -0.36
CA ARG A 314 6.09 11.65 -0.04
C ARG A 314 4.80 10.89 0.18
N ILE A 315 4.17 11.13 1.31
CA ILE A 315 2.83 10.63 1.63
C ILE A 315 1.88 11.82 1.70
N TYR A 316 0.80 11.77 0.94
CA TYR A 316 -0.30 12.72 1.03
C TYR A 316 -1.57 11.99 1.48
N ALA A 317 -2.24 12.50 2.50
CA ALA A 317 -3.49 11.93 2.99
C ALA A 317 -4.54 13.03 3.19
N GLU A 318 -5.74 12.79 2.68
CA GLU A 318 -6.88 13.68 2.83
C GLU A 318 -8.14 12.90 3.17
N MET A 319 -8.79 13.25 4.28
CA MET A 319 -10.01 12.61 4.77
C MET A 319 -9.98 11.07 4.69
N THR A 320 -8.83 10.47 5.00
CA THR A 320 -8.60 9.04 4.88
C THR A 320 -8.60 8.37 6.26
N GLY A 321 -9.37 7.31 6.45
CA GLY A 321 -9.35 6.51 7.67
C GLY A 321 -8.18 5.54 7.65
N PHE A 322 -7.28 5.65 8.63
CA PHE A 322 -6.25 4.64 8.89
C PHE A 322 -6.64 3.81 10.11
N GLN A 323 -6.75 2.49 9.94
CA GLN A 323 -7.02 1.55 11.01
C GLN A 323 -5.90 0.50 11.03
N TYR A 324 -5.29 0.28 12.18
CA TYR A 324 -4.21 -0.70 12.29
C TYR A 324 -4.10 -1.22 13.72
N GLU A 325 -3.62 -2.45 13.88
CA GLU A 325 -3.49 -3.10 15.19
C GLU A 325 -2.18 -2.74 15.92
N GLY A 326 -1.14 -2.40 15.15
CA GLY A 326 0.13 -1.90 15.70
C GLY A 326 0.00 -0.57 16.43
N LYS A 327 1.07 -0.15 17.12
CA LYS A 327 1.14 1.17 17.80
C LYS A 327 1.67 2.29 16.90
N GLU A 328 2.42 1.92 15.87
CA GLU A 328 3.11 2.87 14.99
C GLU A 328 2.23 3.19 13.78
N LEU A 329 1.90 4.47 13.62
CA LEU A 329 1.31 4.95 12.37
C LEU A 329 2.36 4.87 11.26
N ILE A 330 3.57 5.39 11.52
CA ILE A 330 4.64 5.46 10.54
C ILE A 330 5.96 5.02 11.17
N ARG A 331 6.63 4.07 10.52
CA ARG A 331 8.04 3.75 10.75
C ARG A 331 8.88 4.28 9.59
N VAL A 332 9.89 5.09 9.90
CA VAL A 332 10.85 5.61 8.92
C VAL A 332 12.25 5.18 9.33
N GLY A 333 12.87 4.30 8.56
CA GLY A 333 14.13 3.71 8.98
C GLY A 333 14.74 2.69 8.03
N ALA A 334 15.88 2.17 8.44
CA ALA A 334 16.60 1.09 7.82
C ALA A 334 15.73 -0.17 7.70
N GLY A 335 15.83 -0.80 6.52
CA GLY A 335 15.17 -2.06 6.18
C GLY A 335 16.09 -2.93 5.35
N HIS A 336 15.69 -4.16 5.05
CA HIS A 336 16.57 -5.12 4.38
C HIS A 336 16.76 -4.84 2.86
N TRP A 337 16.19 -3.77 2.32
CA TRP A 337 16.26 -3.40 0.90
C TRP A 337 17.41 -2.44 0.54
N GLY A 338 18.38 -2.26 1.43
CA GLY A 338 19.58 -1.46 1.17
C GLY A 338 20.79 -1.94 1.97
N LYS A 339 21.93 -1.24 1.82
CA LYS A 339 23.13 -1.57 2.59
C LYS A 339 22.98 -1.07 4.03
N GLU A 340 23.27 -1.94 4.98
CA GLU A 340 23.29 -1.62 6.42
C GLU A 340 24.12 -0.35 6.69
N GLY A 341 23.54 0.57 7.47
CA GLY A 341 24.14 1.86 7.79
C GLY A 341 23.99 2.93 6.70
N GLN A 342 23.35 2.63 5.55
CA GLN A 342 23.16 3.58 4.43
C GLN A 342 21.72 3.58 3.87
N ASN A 343 20.82 2.88 4.54
CA ASN A 343 19.49 2.48 4.07
C ASN A 343 18.33 3.12 4.86
N GLY A 344 18.57 4.27 5.51
CA GLY A 344 17.52 5.08 6.13
C GLY A 344 16.51 5.63 5.10
N ALA A 345 15.66 6.57 5.49
CA ALA A 345 14.71 7.20 4.58
C ALA A 345 14.47 8.68 4.90
N VAL A 346 14.01 9.43 3.89
CA VAL A 346 13.58 10.82 4.06
C VAL A 346 12.11 10.88 3.69
N LEU A 347 11.25 11.17 4.68
CA LEU A 347 9.81 11.25 4.47
C LEU A 347 9.30 12.69 4.54
N GLU A 348 8.53 13.09 3.54
CA GLU A 348 7.59 14.21 3.60
C GLU A 348 6.17 13.67 3.78
N PHE A 349 5.52 13.98 4.90
CA PHE A 349 4.13 13.64 5.16
C PHE A 349 3.26 14.89 5.13
N ILE A 350 2.17 14.86 4.36
CA ILE A 350 1.20 15.95 4.25
C ILE A 350 -0.18 15.41 4.64
N GLY A 351 -0.69 15.87 5.78
CA GLY A 351 -2.07 15.67 6.20
C GLY A 351 -2.92 16.88 5.82
N ASN A 352 -3.98 16.66 5.05
CA ASN A 352 -4.90 17.69 4.59
C ASN A 352 -6.33 17.38 5.01
N ASN A 353 -6.92 18.11 5.98
CA ASN A 353 -8.17 17.70 6.62
C ASN A 353 -8.15 16.21 7.02
N GLN A 354 -7.04 15.82 7.64
CA GLN A 354 -6.67 14.43 7.82
C GLN A 354 -6.70 14.06 9.29
N PRO A 355 -7.59 13.14 9.72
CA PRO A 355 -7.56 12.58 11.06
C PRO A 355 -6.50 11.47 11.14
N MET A 356 -5.70 11.49 12.20
CA MET A 356 -4.62 10.53 12.42
C MET A 356 -4.48 10.18 13.88
N SER A 357 -4.14 8.92 14.15
CA SER A 357 -3.79 8.43 15.48
C SER A 357 -2.57 7.53 15.37
N GLY A 358 -1.71 7.59 16.38
CA GLY A 358 -0.54 6.76 16.66
C GLY A 358 0.81 7.39 16.35
N ASP A 359 1.85 6.64 16.72
CA ASP A 359 3.19 7.19 16.89
C ASP A 359 4.01 7.11 15.61
N ILE A 360 4.99 8.00 15.48
CA ILE A 360 5.94 8.05 14.36
C ILE A 360 7.34 7.78 14.90
N THR A 361 7.94 6.68 14.47
CA THR A 361 9.30 6.29 14.86
C THR A 361 10.29 6.54 13.73
N VAL A 362 11.43 7.14 14.06
CA VAL A 362 12.45 7.55 13.09
C VAL A 362 13.83 7.14 13.61
N ASP A 363 14.60 6.41 12.80
CA ASP A 363 15.96 6.01 13.16
C ASP A 363 17.02 7.10 12.89
N ASP A 364 18.25 6.83 13.31
CA ASP A 364 19.40 7.73 13.21
C ASP A 364 19.93 7.99 11.80
N LEU A 365 19.44 7.24 10.81
CA LEU A 365 19.74 7.45 9.40
C LEU A 365 18.64 8.26 8.70
N SER A 366 17.50 8.46 9.34
CA SER A 366 16.27 8.90 8.71
C SER A 366 15.78 10.26 9.16
N SER A 367 15.02 10.90 8.27
CA SER A 367 14.43 12.21 8.52
C SER A 367 12.95 12.24 8.18
N VAL A 368 12.18 13.06 8.93
CA VAL A 368 10.76 13.31 8.67
C VAL A 368 10.49 14.80 8.62
N THR A 369 9.73 15.24 7.62
CA THR A 369 9.03 16.53 7.59
C THR A 369 7.54 16.26 7.54
N MET A 370 6.80 16.76 8.52
CA MET A 370 5.36 16.59 8.62
C MET A 370 4.66 17.93 8.54
N THR A 371 3.65 18.04 7.68
CA THR A 371 2.82 19.22 7.49
C THR A 371 1.36 18.86 7.71
N LEU A 372 0.74 19.46 8.72
CA LEU A 372 -0.68 19.34 9.03
C LEU A 372 -1.39 20.63 8.62
N GLN A 373 -2.33 20.51 7.70
CA GLN A 373 -3.05 21.65 7.14
C GLN A 373 -4.55 21.36 7.00
N ASN A 374 -5.32 22.43 6.86
CA ASN A 374 -6.76 22.43 6.63
C ASN A 374 -7.51 21.60 7.66
N GLU A 375 -7.34 21.93 8.95
CA GLU A 375 -8.07 21.28 10.06
C GLU A 375 -7.70 19.79 10.22
N SER A 376 -6.42 19.45 10.00
CA SER A 376 -5.91 18.11 10.29
C SER A 376 -5.79 17.87 11.79
N HIS A 377 -5.96 16.62 12.21
CA HIS A 377 -5.92 16.23 13.62
C HIS A 377 -4.99 15.04 13.81
N TRP A 378 -4.04 15.16 14.73
CA TRP A 378 -3.13 14.06 15.06
C TRP A 378 -3.11 13.80 16.57
N TYR A 379 -3.40 12.56 16.96
CA TYR A 379 -3.13 12.04 18.30
C TYR A 379 -1.93 11.09 18.25
N GLY A 380 -0.79 11.47 18.83
CA GLY A 380 0.43 10.65 18.73
C GLY A 380 1.69 11.38 19.17
N THR A 381 2.83 10.70 19.13
CA THR A 381 4.16 11.29 19.32
C THR A 381 5.08 11.00 18.14
N ILE A 382 6.19 11.74 18.03
CA ILE A 382 7.24 11.51 17.05
C ILE A 382 8.61 11.53 17.71
N ASN A 383 9.45 10.55 17.35
CA ASN A 383 10.86 10.49 17.76
C ASN A 383 11.05 10.55 19.28
N GLU A 384 10.22 9.84 20.04
CA GLU A 384 10.27 9.77 21.51
C GLU A 384 11.66 9.36 22.05
N LYS A 385 12.41 8.54 21.31
CA LYS A 385 13.75 8.10 21.69
C LYS A 385 14.87 9.07 21.30
N LYS A 386 14.55 10.17 20.62
CA LYS A 386 15.51 11.14 20.08
C LYS A 386 16.64 10.49 19.27
N THR A 387 16.28 9.52 18.43
CA THR A 387 17.22 8.82 17.56
C THR A 387 17.32 9.45 16.18
N ALA A 388 16.29 10.14 15.72
CA ALA A 388 16.20 10.66 14.35
C ALA A 388 17.39 11.52 13.91
N LYS A 389 17.75 11.43 12.62
CA LYS A 389 18.67 12.40 12.00
C LYS A 389 18.06 13.80 11.95
N SER A 390 16.79 13.91 11.54
CA SER A 390 16.06 15.17 11.60
C SER A 390 14.54 15.00 11.63
N VAL A 391 13.86 15.75 12.48
CA VAL A 391 12.38 15.82 12.53
C VAL A 391 11.92 17.27 12.46
N LYS A 392 11.01 17.56 11.53
CA LYS A 392 10.33 18.85 11.41
C LYS A 392 8.82 18.64 11.43
N VAL A 393 8.12 19.40 12.26
CA VAL A 393 6.66 19.36 12.36
C VAL A 393 6.11 20.77 12.13
N GLY A 394 5.19 20.89 11.18
CA GLY A 394 4.47 22.11 10.86
C GLY A 394 2.96 21.91 10.99
N LEU A 395 2.29 22.84 11.67
CA LEU A 395 0.82 22.92 11.74
C LEU A 395 0.34 24.26 11.20
N ASP A 396 -0.75 24.26 10.45
CA ASP A 396 -1.53 25.49 10.28
C ASP A 396 -2.27 25.85 11.58
N GLY A 397 -2.75 27.09 11.70
CA GLY A 397 -3.37 27.59 12.93
C GLY A 397 -4.73 26.97 13.28
N LYS A 398 -5.19 25.97 12.51
CA LYS A 398 -6.46 25.26 12.75
C LYS A 398 -6.26 23.77 13.01
N SER A 399 -5.17 23.20 12.54
CA SER A 399 -4.82 21.80 12.76
C SER A 399 -4.40 21.60 14.21
N THR A 400 -4.68 20.42 14.76
CA THR A 400 -4.41 20.12 16.16
C THR A 400 -3.49 18.92 16.33
N TRP A 401 -2.71 18.95 17.40
CA TRP A 401 -1.85 17.85 17.82
C TRP A 401 -2.05 17.56 19.30
N SER A 402 -2.47 16.34 19.62
CA SER A 402 -2.57 15.82 20.99
C SER A 402 -1.49 14.78 21.23
N LEU A 403 -0.63 15.00 22.21
CA LEU A 403 0.50 14.11 22.49
C LEU A 403 0.05 12.80 23.14
N SER A 404 0.68 11.70 22.73
CA SER A 404 0.61 10.37 23.37
C SER A 404 1.87 10.06 24.21
N GLY A 405 2.94 10.84 24.02
CA GLY A 405 4.25 10.67 24.64
C GLY A 405 5.13 11.91 24.37
N ASP A 406 6.32 11.95 24.95
CA ASP A 406 7.28 13.02 24.68
C ASP A 406 7.72 12.99 23.22
N ALA A 407 7.87 14.16 22.60
CA ALA A 407 8.26 14.31 21.21
C ALA A 407 9.56 15.12 21.09
N HIS A 408 10.49 14.65 20.26
CA HIS A 408 11.75 15.34 20.00
C HIS A 408 11.81 15.80 18.54
N VAL A 409 11.78 17.11 18.33
CA VAL A 409 11.79 17.72 16.99
C VAL A 409 12.99 18.67 16.85
N ASN A 410 13.56 18.74 15.66
CA ASN A 410 14.49 19.83 15.36
C ASN A 410 13.72 21.13 15.16
N VAL A 411 12.59 21.09 14.46
CA VAL A 411 11.80 22.28 14.11
C VAL A 411 10.34 22.07 14.44
N LEU A 412 9.76 23.05 15.12
CA LEU A 412 8.32 23.22 15.29
C LEU A 412 7.87 24.53 14.65
N ILE A 413 6.96 24.44 13.68
CA ILE A 413 6.29 25.59 13.07
C ILE A 413 4.81 25.48 13.39
N ASP A 414 4.21 26.56 13.90
CA ASP A 414 2.78 26.60 14.18
C ASP A 414 2.17 27.91 13.67
N GLY A 415 1.04 27.79 12.96
CA GLY A 415 0.23 28.94 12.57
C GLY A 415 -0.52 29.57 13.75
N ASP A 416 -0.76 28.84 14.83
CA ASP A 416 -1.23 29.37 16.12
C ASP A 416 -0.05 29.62 17.05
N THR A 417 0.45 30.86 17.07
CA THR A 417 1.58 31.25 17.91
C THR A 417 1.28 31.21 19.41
N THR A 418 0.03 30.96 19.81
CA THR A 418 -0.35 30.75 21.21
C THR A 418 -0.27 29.28 21.63
N LEU A 419 0.02 28.36 20.70
CA LEU A 419 0.16 26.91 20.92
C LEU A 419 -1.10 26.25 21.51
N LYS A 420 -2.28 26.87 21.40
CA LYS A 420 -3.53 26.36 22.01
C LYS A 420 -4.12 25.18 21.25
N ASN A 421 -3.78 25.04 19.98
CA ASN A 421 -4.08 23.91 19.12
C ASN A 421 -3.26 22.64 19.46
N ILE A 422 -2.27 22.75 20.36
CA ILE A 422 -1.50 21.61 20.86
C ILE A 422 -1.96 21.24 22.29
N THR A 423 -2.28 19.97 22.50
CA THR A 423 -2.62 19.39 23.81
C THR A 423 -1.51 18.46 24.26
N GLY A 424 -0.86 18.78 25.37
CA GLY A 424 0.31 18.06 25.85
C GLY A 424 -0.01 16.76 26.58
N ASN A 425 -1.20 16.62 27.18
CA ASN A 425 -1.57 15.42 27.96
C ASN A 425 -0.53 15.01 29.03
N GLY A 426 0.25 15.97 29.55
CA GLY A 426 1.33 15.74 30.51
C GLY A 426 2.71 15.54 29.87
N TYR A 427 2.81 15.45 28.55
CA TYR A 427 4.03 15.25 27.78
C TYR A 427 4.59 16.53 27.17
N CYS A 428 5.86 16.49 26.78
CA CYS A 428 6.59 17.63 26.26
C CYS A 428 6.94 17.50 24.76
N ILE A 429 7.01 18.63 24.08
CA ILE A 429 7.69 18.77 22.79
C ILE A 429 9.03 19.45 23.06
N PHE A 430 10.11 18.74 22.78
CA PHE A 430 11.47 19.27 22.84
C PHE A 430 11.89 19.77 21.46
N TYR A 431 12.33 21.02 21.38
CA TYR A 431 12.75 21.65 20.12
C TYR A 431 14.20 22.15 20.17
N ASP A 432 14.86 22.21 19.02
CA ASP A 432 16.20 22.81 18.92
C ASP A 432 16.11 24.33 18.94
N SER A 433 16.40 24.96 20.09
CA SER A 433 16.36 26.42 20.21
C SER A 433 17.39 27.17 19.36
N ALA A 434 18.40 26.48 18.82
CA ALA A 434 19.40 27.07 17.94
C ALA A 434 19.00 27.06 16.46
N ASP A 435 17.97 26.29 16.07
CA ASP A 435 17.48 26.28 14.69
C ASP A 435 16.77 27.62 14.40
N PRO A 436 17.15 28.37 13.34
CA PRO A 436 16.53 29.65 13.01
C PRO A 436 15.01 29.59 12.78
N LEU A 437 14.48 28.43 12.38
CA LEU A 437 13.04 28.24 12.19
C LEU A 437 12.28 28.20 13.53
N ASN A 438 12.95 28.04 14.67
CA ASN A 438 12.36 28.09 16.01
C ASN A 438 12.54 29.44 16.71
N HIS A 439 13.14 30.46 16.08
CA HIS A 439 13.38 31.75 16.73
C HIS A 439 12.12 32.44 17.24
N TRP A 440 10.95 32.11 16.68
CA TRP A 440 9.65 32.60 17.16
C TRP A 440 9.29 32.11 18.58
N LEU A 441 9.91 31.02 19.04
CA LEU A 441 9.78 30.50 20.42
C LEU A 441 10.75 31.18 21.40
N GLU A 442 11.70 31.99 20.90
CA GLU A 442 12.66 32.76 21.71
C GLU A 442 13.47 31.93 22.73
N GLY A 443 13.62 30.62 22.50
CA GLY A 443 14.28 29.72 23.46
C GLY A 443 13.52 29.55 24.80
N LYS A 444 12.20 29.79 24.83
CA LYS A 444 11.36 29.74 26.04
C LYS A 444 10.56 28.46 26.16
N THR A 445 10.12 28.18 27.39
CA THR A 445 9.18 27.10 27.71
C THR A 445 7.75 27.62 27.75
N PHE A 446 6.84 26.92 27.06
CA PHE A 446 5.41 27.22 27.00
C PHE A 446 4.61 26.03 27.54
N THR A 447 3.83 26.22 28.60
CA THR A 447 2.93 25.19 29.12
C THR A 447 1.79 24.90 28.15
N LEU A 448 1.49 23.63 27.94
CA LEU A 448 0.44 23.17 27.04
C LEU A 448 -0.88 22.88 27.76
N THR A 449 -1.97 22.92 27.00
CA THR A 449 -3.28 22.43 27.45
C THR A 449 -3.17 20.96 27.84
N GLY A 450 -3.78 20.55 28.96
CA GLY A 450 -3.69 19.16 29.43
C GLY A 450 -2.37 18.79 30.13
N GLY A 451 -1.49 19.76 30.40
CA GLY A 451 -0.20 19.54 31.06
C GLY A 451 0.94 19.31 30.08
N GLY A 452 2.18 19.32 30.57
CA GLY A 452 3.39 19.27 29.73
C GLY A 452 3.76 20.64 29.14
N ALA A 453 4.72 20.66 28.21
CA ALA A 453 5.24 21.92 27.63
C ALA A 453 5.89 21.76 26.25
N VAL A 454 5.92 22.86 25.47
CA VAL A 454 6.92 23.06 24.41
C VAL A 454 8.14 23.70 25.07
N THR A 455 9.30 23.06 24.99
CA THR A 455 10.50 23.50 25.72
C THR A 455 11.79 23.25 24.93
N PRO A 456 12.83 24.08 25.08
CA PRO A 456 14.12 23.80 24.47
C PRO A 456 14.63 22.41 24.87
N GLU A 457 15.15 21.69 23.88
CA GLU A 457 15.82 20.42 24.10
C GLU A 457 17.01 20.61 25.06
N PRO A 458 17.11 19.83 26.15
CA PRO A 458 18.23 19.91 27.07
C PRO A 458 19.55 19.68 26.35
N ALA A 459 20.54 20.52 26.63
CA ALA A 459 21.90 20.32 26.13
C ALA A 459 22.42 18.96 26.61
N VAL A 460 22.91 18.13 25.67
CA VAL A 460 23.59 16.89 26.03
C VAL A 460 24.91 17.28 26.72
N MET A 461 24.95 17.15 28.04
CA MET A 461 26.17 17.32 28.83
C MET A 461 27.11 16.17 28.47
N THR A 462 27.96 16.37 27.45
CA THR A 462 29.05 15.44 27.17
C THR A 462 30.07 15.57 28.29
N ALA A 463 30.14 14.55 29.15
CA ALA A 463 31.25 14.42 30.09
C ALA A 463 32.55 14.37 29.29
N LYS A 464 33.41 15.36 29.50
CA LYS A 464 34.73 15.46 28.86
C LYS A 464 35.68 14.37 29.32
#